data_AF-F2Q346-F1
#
_entry.id   AF-F2Q346-F1
#
_cell.length_a   1.000
_cell.length_b   1.000
_cell.length_c   1.000
_cell.angle_alpha   90.00
_cell.angle_beta   90.00
_cell.angle_gamma   90.00
#
_symmetry.space_group_name_H-M   'P 1'
#
loop_
_entity.id
_entity.type
_entity.pdbx_description
1 polymer ?
#
loop_
_entity_poly.entity_id
_entity_poly.type
_entity_poly.pdbx_seq_one_letter_code
_entity_poly.pdbx_strand_id
1 'polypeptide(L)'
;MAATASQKYLSSRGGSYGFSFEEVVLKGLSSDGGLFIPEQIPSLPADWETKWRNYSFQELAFEILSLYISPSEVPSDDLKDIISRSYGTFRSPDITPLVTLDEQKRLYLLELFCGPTFAFKDVALQFLGNLFEYFLLRRNEGKTGKDRHHLVVIGATSGDTGSAAIYGLRGKKDASVFILHPKGKVSPIQEAQMTTVLDENVHNISIEGSFDDCQDMVKALFADPEINKTHKLAAVNSINWARILAQITYYFHSYFSLIRSPTYVEGKPIRFVVPSGNFGDILAGWFGKQMGLPADKLVIATNENDILDRFLKTGQYTKQAQPETQASPSAVKETWSPAMDILVSSNFERLLWFLAYKIYGQGDVDQKRKIAGNTVLGWLQDLSSKGGFGVDEKILQAAQQEFESERVSNEQTIDTIRSIYSTCFPQTPVSAGTRGETGGYILDPHSAIGVAASLRSISRCAETFHISLSTAHPAKFAEAVDAALRNEKGYSFDNVLPPEFVGLEKKERRVISMPAGATWKSVGDVINQHVAV
;
A
#
# COMPACT_ATOMS: atom_id res chain seq x y z
N MET A 1 29.31 -9.86 7.58
CA MET A 1 29.10 -9.16 8.87
C MET A 1 27.80 -9.67 9.47
N ALA A 2 27.65 -9.64 10.80
CA ALA A 2 26.39 -10.01 11.45
C ALA A 2 25.31 -8.95 11.19
N ALA A 3 24.05 -9.37 11.07
CA ALA A 3 22.92 -8.46 10.90
C ALA A 3 22.77 -7.50 12.09
N THR A 4 22.55 -6.21 11.80
CA THR A 4 22.27 -5.18 12.81
C THR A 4 20.86 -5.34 13.41
N ALA A 5 20.53 -4.55 14.43
CA ALA A 5 19.17 -4.53 14.98
C ALA A 5 18.12 -3.98 13.99
N SER A 6 18.50 -3.16 13.01
CA SER A 6 17.57 -2.72 11.95
C SER A 6 17.34 -3.77 10.87
N GLN A 7 18.21 -4.79 10.81
CA GLN A 7 18.16 -5.92 9.87
C GLN A 7 17.60 -7.19 10.52
N LYS A 8 17.11 -7.08 11.76
CA LYS A 8 16.38 -8.13 12.48
C LYS A 8 14.98 -7.66 12.79
N TYR A 9 14.07 -8.61 12.94
CA TYR A 9 12.65 -8.32 13.04
C TYR A 9 11.99 -9.00 14.23
N LEU A 10 10.92 -8.38 14.72
CA LEU A 10 10.08 -8.89 15.79
C LEU A 10 8.60 -8.77 15.43
N SER A 11 7.76 -9.48 16.18
CA SER A 11 6.29 -9.38 16.08
C SER A 11 5.74 -8.23 16.93
N SER A 12 4.77 -7.48 16.39
CA SER A 12 4.02 -6.44 17.11
C SER A 12 3.16 -6.96 18.28
N ARG A 13 2.96 -8.28 18.44
CA ARG A 13 2.15 -8.87 19.52
C ARG A 13 2.97 -9.58 20.61
N GLY A 14 4.30 -9.42 20.57
CA GLY A 14 5.23 -9.88 21.59
C GLY A 14 5.55 -11.39 21.53
N GLY A 15 6.72 -11.78 22.04
CA GLY A 15 7.08 -13.20 22.20
C GLY A 15 7.75 -13.86 20.99
N SER A 16 8.16 -13.09 19.99
CA SER A 16 8.84 -13.58 18.79
C SER A 16 9.79 -12.50 18.26
N TYR A 17 11.10 -12.78 18.26
CA TYR A 17 12.19 -11.82 18.01
C TYR A 17 13.30 -12.45 17.17
N GLY A 18 14.19 -11.63 16.62
CA GLY A 18 15.39 -12.09 15.93
C GLY A 18 15.15 -12.73 14.56
N PHE A 19 13.98 -12.50 13.94
CA PHE A 19 13.73 -13.02 12.60
C PHE A 19 14.62 -12.34 11.58
N SER A 20 15.07 -13.13 10.62
CA SER A 20 15.75 -12.66 9.41
C SER A 20 14.79 -11.95 8.45
N PHE A 21 15.34 -11.16 7.52
CA PHE A 21 14.52 -10.51 6.49
C PHE A 21 13.81 -11.55 5.61
N GLU A 22 14.52 -12.61 5.19
CA GLU A 22 13.93 -13.69 4.39
C GLU A 22 12.73 -14.33 5.09
N GLU A 23 12.83 -14.64 6.38
CA GLU A 23 11.73 -15.22 7.14
C GLU A 23 10.51 -14.30 7.18
N VAL A 24 10.74 -13.01 7.42
CA VAL A 24 9.66 -12.02 7.47
C VAL A 24 8.97 -11.89 6.11
N VAL A 25 9.74 -11.86 5.03
CA VAL A 25 9.20 -11.77 3.67
C VAL A 25 8.36 -13.00 3.36
N LEU A 26 8.88 -14.21 3.60
CA LEU A 26 8.18 -15.46 3.23
C LEU A 26 7.02 -15.81 4.16
N LYS A 27 7.07 -15.46 5.46
CA LYS A 27 5.96 -15.69 6.40
C LYS A 27 4.85 -14.66 6.21
N GLY A 28 5.18 -13.39 6.01
CA GLY A 28 4.23 -12.27 5.88
C GLY A 28 3.52 -11.89 7.19
N LEU A 29 3.04 -12.86 7.96
CA LEU A 29 2.42 -12.72 9.28
C LEU A 29 3.17 -13.59 10.31
N SER A 30 3.31 -13.10 11.54
CA SER A 30 3.91 -13.87 12.63
C SER A 30 2.94 -14.95 13.14
N SER A 31 3.48 -15.98 13.79
CA SER A 31 2.70 -17.12 14.32
C SER A 31 1.72 -16.76 15.45
N ASP A 32 1.98 -15.65 16.15
CA ASP A 32 1.10 -15.04 17.15
C ASP A 32 0.02 -14.11 16.51
N GLY A 33 -0.03 -14.07 15.18
CA GLY A 33 -0.91 -13.20 14.40
C GLY A 33 -0.45 -11.73 14.37
N GLY A 34 0.72 -11.40 14.91
CA GLY A 34 1.29 -10.07 14.86
C GLY A 34 1.96 -9.74 13.53
N LEU A 35 2.23 -8.44 13.33
CA LEU A 35 2.89 -7.91 12.16
C LEU A 35 4.38 -7.75 12.42
N PHE A 36 5.22 -8.09 11.44
CA PHE A 36 6.66 -7.90 11.56
C PHE A 36 7.06 -6.43 11.48
N ILE A 37 7.94 -6.00 12.37
CA ILE A 37 8.56 -4.68 12.41
C ILE A 37 10.05 -4.83 12.71
N PRO A 38 10.90 -3.88 12.29
CA PRO A 38 12.33 -3.93 12.59
C PRO A 38 12.54 -3.79 14.09
N GLU A 39 13.54 -4.51 14.61
CA GLU A 39 13.94 -4.46 16.01
C GLU A 39 14.45 -3.06 16.43
N GLN A 40 14.92 -2.27 15.46
CA GLN A 40 15.29 -0.87 15.59
C GLN A 40 15.07 -0.14 14.25
N ILE A 41 14.59 1.11 14.31
CA ILE A 41 14.58 1.99 13.13
C ILE A 41 16.02 2.53 12.94
N PRO A 42 16.67 2.32 11.78
CA PRO A 42 18.01 2.82 11.52
C PRO A 42 18.02 4.35 11.42
N SER A 43 19.12 4.96 11.83
CA SER A 43 19.40 6.37 11.52
C SER A 43 20.04 6.48 10.14
N LEU A 44 19.77 7.58 9.46
CA LEU A 44 20.42 7.90 8.18
C LEU A 44 21.94 8.14 8.36
N PRO A 45 22.78 7.79 7.36
CA PRO A 45 24.19 8.18 7.34
C PRO A 45 24.38 9.69 7.46
N ALA A 46 25.45 10.18 8.09
CA ALA A 46 25.62 11.62 8.34
C ALA A 46 25.66 12.49 7.07
N ASP A 47 26.08 11.93 5.94
CA ASP A 47 26.20 12.57 4.63
C ASP A 47 25.04 12.23 3.67
N TRP A 48 23.97 11.59 4.15
CA TRP A 48 22.88 11.09 3.30
C TRP A 48 22.27 12.19 2.42
N GLU A 49 22.03 13.38 2.97
CA GLU A 49 21.34 14.46 2.26
C GLU A 49 22.16 15.00 1.10
N THR A 50 23.48 15.12 1.26
CA THR A 50 24.38 15.60 0.20
C THR A 50 24.68 14.49 -0.81
N LYS A 51 24.93 13.26 -0.34
CA LYS A 51 25.28 12.11 -1.17
C LYS A 51 24.11 11.65 -2.04
N TRP A 52 22.92 11.54 -1.45
CA TRP A 52 21.74 10.98 -2.12
C TRP A 52 20.96 12.02 -2.93
N ARG A 53 21.35 13.31 -2.87
CA ARG A 53 20.61 14.44 -3.49
C ARG A 53 20.25 14.22 -4.95
N ASN A 54 21.13 13.58 -5.71
CA ASN A 54 20.98 13.37 -7.15
C ASN A 54 20.85 11.90 -7.53
N TYR A 55 20.62 11.02 -6.55
CA TYR A 55 20.41 9.60 -6.81
C TYR A 55 19.10 9.39 -7.57
N SER A 56 19.14 8.46 -8.51
CA SER A 56 17.95 7.88 -9.12
C SER A 56 17.08 7.17 -8.08
N PHE A 57 15.83 6.88 -8.44
CA PHE A 57 14.93 6.11 -7.58
C PHE A 57 15.54 4.77 -7.15
N GLN A 58 16.23 4.08 -8.06
CA GLN A 58 16.85 2.78 -7.82
C GLN A 58 18.06 2.89 -6.88
N GLU A 59 18.88 3.92 -7.01
CA GLU A 59 20.00 4.16 -6.10
C GLU A 59 19.51 4.52 -4.69
N LEU A 60 18.46 5.34 -4.58
CA LEU A 60 17.79 5.61 -3.31
C LEU A 60 17.20 4.34 -2.69
N ALA A 61 16.52 3.53 -3.51
CA ALA A 61 16.00 2.24 -3.06
C ALA A 61 17.13 1.38 -2.51
N PHE A 62 18.26 1.28 -3.20
CA PHE A 62 19.39 0.47 -2.74
C PHE A 62 19.93 0.92 -1.38
N GLU A 63 20.15 2.22 -1.18
CA GLU A 63 20.65 2.74 0.09
C GLU A 63 19.65 2.52 1.24
N ILE A 64 18.36 2.84 1.02
CA ILE A 64 17.31 2.70 2.03
C ILE A 64 17.09 1.23 2.40
N LEU A 65 16.96 0.35 1.39
CA LEU A 65 16.72 -1.08 1.59
C LEU A 65 17.90 -1.74 2.31
N SER A 66 19.14 -1.34 2.02
CA SER A 66 20.35 -1.87 2.67
C SER A 66 20.42 -1.61 4.18
N LEU A 67 19.73 -0.57 4.68
CA LEU A 67 19.64 -0.29 6.12
C LEU A 67 18.76 -1.33 6.87
N TYR A 68 17.90 -2.04 6.15
CA TYR A 68 16.97 -3.03 6.69
C TYR A 68 17.24 -4.46 6.21
N ILE A 69 18.05 -4.64 5.17
CA ILE A 69 18.37 -5.95 4.60
C ILE A 69 19.85 -6.24 4.82
N SER A 70 20.17 -7.33 5.52
CA SER A 70 21.56 -7.74 5.72
C SER A 70 22.19 -8.19 4.40
N PRO A 71 23.43 -7.77 4.08
CA PRO A 71 24.16 -8.28 2.91
C PRO A 71 24.50 -9.78 3.01
N SER A 72 24.38 -10.39 4.21
CA SER A 72 24.47 -11.84 4.37
C SER A 72 23.22 -12.58 3.87
N GLU A 73 22.08 -11.88 3.79
CA GLU A 73 20.82 -12.44 3.31
C GLU A 73 20.55 -12.07 1.84
N VAL A 74 20.89 -10.86 1.42
CA VAL A 74 20.81 -10.44 0.01
C VAL A 74 22.08 -9.65 -0.31
N PRO A 75 23.06 -10.25 -0.99
CA PRO A 75 24.27 -9.55 -1.43
C PRO A 75 23.94 -8.27 -2.21
N SER A 76 24.84 -7.28 -2.17
CA SER A 76 24.57 -5.96 -2.75
C SER A 76 24.27 -6.00 -4.25
N ASP A 77 24.95 -6.86 -5.01
CA ASP A 77 24.72 -6.99 -6.45
C ASP A 77 23.36 -7.64 -6.75
N ASP A 78 22.97 -8.64 -5.97
CA ASP A 78 21.65 -9.27 -6.07
C ASP A 78 20.54 -8.27 -5.71
N LEU A 79 20.73 -7.46 -4.67
CA LEU A 79 19.77 -6.43 -4.28
C LEU A 79 19.61 -5.38 -5.38
N LYS A 80 20.70 -4.94 -6.02
CA LYS A 80 20.66 -4.02 -7.16
C LYS A 80 19.92 -4.62 -8.35
N ASP A 81 20.16 -5.90 -8.67
CA ASP A 81 19.43 -6.61 -9.72
C ASP A 81 17.93 -6.66 -9.43
N ILE A 82 17.55 -7.07 -8.21
CA ILE A 82 16.15 -7.13 -7.78
C ILE A 82 15.48 -5.76 -7.93
N ILE A 83 16.13 -4.69 -7.47
CA ILE A 83 15.63 -3.32 -7.59
C ILE A 83 15.48 -2.91 -9.06
N SER A 84 16.50 -3.16 -9.87
CA SER A 84 16.51 -2.82 -11.30
C SER A 84 15.35 -3.50 -12.04
N ARG A 85 15.16 -4.81 -11.85
CA ARG A 85 14.04 -5.56 -12.44
C ARG A 85 12.68 -5.10 -11.92
N SER A 86 12.59 -4.73 -10.64
CA SER A 86 11.34 -4.30 -10.01
C SER A 86 10.83 -2.98 -10.58
N TYR A 87 11.73 -2.00 -10.74
CA TYR A 87 11.34 -0.66 -11.17
C TYR A 87 11.53 -0.43 -12.67
N GLY A 88 12.20 -1.35 -13.39
CA GLY A 88 12.30 -1.32 -14.86
C GLY A 88 10.98 -1.52 -15.60
N THR A 89 9.90 -1.88 -14.91
CA THR A 89 8.54 -2.02 -15.48
C THR A 89 7.72 -0.74 -15.42
N PHE A 90 8.27 0.34 -14.84
CA PHE A 90 7.60 1.63 -14.73
C PHE A 90 7.81 2.46 -16.00
N ARG A 91 6.77 3.20 -16.38
CA ARG A 91 6.74 3.99 -17.63
C ARG A 91 7.36 5.37 -17.49
N SER A 92 7.52 5.85 -16.25
CA SER A 92 8.22 7.10 -15.97
C SER A 92 9.70 6.82 -15.70
N PRO A 93 10.64 7.57 -16.28
CA PRO A 93 12.07 7.43 -15.97
C PRO A 93 12.38 7.73 -14.50
N ASP A 94 11.60 8.61 -13.86
CA ASP A 94 11.75 8.95 -12.44
C ASP A 94 11.06 7.95 -11.51
N ILE A 95 10.34 6.97 -12.07
CA ILE A 95 9.50 5.97 -11.39
C ILE A 95 8.29 6.59 -10.67
N THR A 96 8.51 7.66 -9.89
CA THR A 96 7.52 8.40 -9.09
C THR A 96 7.71 9.92 -9.28
N PRO A 97 7.29 10.50 -10.41
CA PRO A 97 7.52 11.91 -10.70
C PRO A 97 6.69 12.83 -9.79
N LEU A 98 7.25 14.00 -9.48
CA LEU A 98 6.62 15.04 -8.67
C LEU A 98 6.07 16.14 -9.56
N VAL A 99 4.76 16.32 -9.56
CA VAL A 99 4.03 17.34 -10.34
C VAL A 99 3.74 18.54 -9.44
N THR A 100 3.94 19.74 -9.95
CA THR A 100 3.54 20.96 -9.25
C THR A 100 2.09 21.30 -9.61
N LEU A 101 1.17 21.21 -8.65
CA LEU A 101 -0.24 21.58 -8.87
C LEU A 101 -0.48 23.08 -8.68
N ASP A 102 0.09 23.65 -7.62
CA ASP A 102 -0.09 25.07 -7.30
C ASP A 102 1.14 25.59 -6.55
N GLU A 103 1.96 26.38 -7.25
CA GLU A 103 3.18 26.98 -6.68
C GLU A 103 2.88 27.95 -5.54
N GLN A 104 1.81 28.75 -5.67
CA GLN A 104 1.43 29.77 -4.68
C GLN A 104 0.99 29.11 -3.38
N LYS A 105 0.28 27.99 -3.48
CA LYS A 105 -0.13 27.17 -2.33
C LYS A 105 0.93 26.15 -1.89
N ARG A 106 2.07 26.07 -2.58
CA ARG A 106 3.14 25.07 -2.35
C ARG A 106 2.60 23.63 -2.37
N LEU A 107 1.68 23.35 -3.28
CA LEU A 107 1.02 22.05 -3.43
C LEU A 107 1.62 21.27 -4.59
N TYR A 108 2.12 20.08 -4.27
CA TYR A 108 2.72 19.13 -5.19
C TYR A 108 1.96 17.80 -5.14
N LEU A 109 2.02 17.05 -6.23
CA LEU A 109 1.38 15.76 -6.38
C LEU A 109 2.43 14.73 -6.81
N LEU A 110 2.60 13.68 -6.02
CA LEU A 110 3.51 12.58 -6.31
C LEU A 110 2.76 11.49 -7.08
N GLU A 111 3.04 11.34 -8.38
CA GLU A 111 2.40 10.33 -9.22
C GLU A 111 2.99 8.94 -8.93
N LEU A 112 2.24 8.06 -8.25
CA LEU A 112 2.70 6.71 -7.89
C LEU A 112 2.15 5.62 -8.83
N PHE A 113 1.38 5.99 -9.84
CA PHE A 113 0.69 5.09 -10.76
C PHE A 113 1.46 4.83 -12.08
N CYS A 114 2.77 5.11 -12.10
CA CYS A 114 3.58 4.90 -13.30
C CYS A 114 3.95 3.42 -13.54
N GLY A 115 3.64 2.52 -12.60
CA GLY A 115 3.90 1.09 -12.67
C GLY A 115 2.90 0.31 -13.53
N PRO A 116 3.15 -0.99 -13.79
CA PRO A 116 2.43 -1.78 -14.79
C PRO A 116 0.90 -1.80 -14.63
N THR A 117 0.37 -1.64 -13.42
CA THR A 117 -1.08 -1.72 -13.15
C THR A 117 -1.73 -0.38 -12.89
N PHE A 118 -0.98 0.72 -13.05
CA PHE A 118 -1.48 2.08 -12.89
C PHE A 118 -1.97 2.38 -11.46
N ALA A 119 -1.29 1.84 -10.44
CA ALA A 119 -1.49 2.19 -9.04
C ALA A 119 -0.21 2.08 -8.21
N PHE A 120 -0.17 2.81 -7.10
CA PHE A 120 0.98 2.87 -6.19
C PHE A 120 1.42 1.50 -5.64
N LYS A 121 0.51 0.53 -5.60
CA LYS A 121 0.80 -0.82 -5.11
C LYS A 121 1.87 -1.51 -5.94
N ASP A 122 2.08 -1.08 -7.19
CA ASP A 122 3.13 -1.59 -8.06
C ASP A 122 4.53 -1.40 -7.44
N VAL A 123 4.79 -0.28 -6.76
CA VAL A 123 6.11 0.00 -6.14
C VAL A 123 6.47 -1.13 -5.18
N ALA A 124 5.52 -1.52 -4.33
CA ALA A 124 5.71 -2.57 -3.35
C ALA A 124 5.69 -3.97 -3.96
N LEU A 125 4.73 -4.25 -4.86
CA LEU A 125 4.46 -5.62 -5.32
C LEU A 125 5.40 -6.10 -6.42
N GLN A 126 5.95 -5.20 -7.24
CA GLN A 126 7.04 -5.55 -8.15
C GLN A 126 8.29 -5.98 -7.36
N PHE A 127 8.64 -5.25 -6.31
CA PHE A 127 9.75 -5.59 -5.42
C PHE A 127 9.51 -6.90 -4.66
N LEU A 128 8.34 -7.05 -4.04
CA LEU A 128 8.00 -8.25 -3.29
C LEU A 128 8.00 -9.51 -4.16
N GLY A 129 7.48 -9.43 -5.39
CA GLY A 129 7.47 -10.57 -6.32
C GLY A 129 8.89 -11.03 -6.71
N ASN A 130 9.80 -10.09 -6.97
CA ASN A 130 11.21 -10.40 -7.23
C ASN A 130 11.93 -10.97 -5.99
N LEU A 131 11.61 -10.49 -4.78
CA LEU A 131 12.14 -11.06 -3.54
C LEU A 131 11.67 -12.49 -3.31
N PHE A 132 10.39 -12.77 -3.54
CA PHE A 132 9.87 -14.14 -3.41
C PHE A 132 10.61 -15.09 -4.35
N GLU A 133 10.70 -14.75 -5.63
CA GLU A 133 11.44 -15.56 -6.59
C GLU A 133 12.90 -15.76 -6.16
N TYR A 134 13.60 -14.70 -5.74
CA TYR A 134 14.98 -14.80 -5.29
C TYR A 134 15.14 -15.78 -4.11
N PHE A 135 14.33 -15.64 -3.06
CA PHE A 135 14.43 -16.52 -1.89
C PHE A 135 13.99 -17.96 -2.18
N LEU A 136 12.96 -18.15 -3.02
CA LEU A 136 12.51 -19.48 -3.41
C LEU A 136 13.56 -20.20 -4.26
N LEU A 137 14.16 -19.52 -5.24
CA LEU A 137 15.25 -20.08 -6.04
C LEU A 137 16.44 -20.50 -5.17
N ARG A 138 16.83 -19.65 -4.21
CA ARG A 138 17.88 -20.01 -3.24
C ARG A 138 17.50 -21.22 -2.38
N ARG A 139 16.27 -21.25 -1.84
CA ARG A 139 15.80 -22.40 -1.04
C ARG A 139 15.69 -23.70 -1.84
N ASN A 140 15.54 -23.58 -3.16
CA ASN A 140 15.38 -24.70 -4.08
C ASN A 140 16.68 -25.09 -4.79
N GLU A 141 17.81 -24.46 -4.45
CA GLU A 141 19.11 -24.85 -4.96
C GLU A 141 19.41 -26.31 -4.61
N GLY A 142 19.73 -27.11 -5.62
CA GLY A 142 19.96 -28.55 -5.47
C GLY A 142 18.71 -29.41 -5.21
N LYS A 143 17.51 -28.83 -5.14
CA LYS A 143 16.25 -29.56 -4.91
C LYS A 143 15.49 -29.81 -6.21
N THR A 144 14.89 -31.00 -6.32
CA THR A 144 14.11 -31.42 -7.51
C THR A 144 12.78 -32.04 -7.09
N GLY A 145 11.82 -32.08 -8.01
CA GLY A 145 10.49 -32.66 -7.76
C GLY A 145 9.82 -32.06 -6.52
N LYS A 146 9.26 -32.93 -5.68
CA LYS A 146 8.45 -32.57 -4.49
C LYS A 146 9.25 -31.93 -3.36
N ASP A 147 10.58 -32.01 -3.40
CA ASP A 147 11.44 -31.39 -2.38
C ASP A 147 11.56 -29.87 -2.57
N ARG A 148 11.16 -29.35 -3.75
CA ARG A 148 11.15 -27.91 -4.02
C ARG A 148 10.06 -27.23 -3.19
N HIS A 149 10.39 -26.10 -2.61
CA HIS A 149 9.46 -25.17 -2.02
C HIS A 149 8.71 -24.42 -3.11
N HIS A 150 7.38 -24.54 -3.12
CA HIS A 150 6.51 -23.73 -3.97
C HIS A 150 5.63 -22.84 -3.11
N LEU A 151 5.49 -21.57 -3.49
CA LEU A 151 4.67 -20.60 -2.78
C LEU A 151 3.32 -20.43 -3.49
N VAL A 152 2.23 -20.80 -2.81
CA VAL A 152 0.88 -20.54 -3.33
C VAL A 152 0.35 -19.25 -2.74
N VAL A 153 0.41 -18.19 -3.53
CA VAL A 153 -0.09 -16.88 -3.15
C VAL A 153 -1.59 -16.80 -3.45
N ILE A 154 -2.40 -16.51 -2.43
CA ILE A 154 -3.86 -16.38 -2.58
C ILE A 154 -4.37 -15.05 -2.02
N GLY A 155 -5.37 -14.47 -2.71
CA GLY A 155 -5.99 -13.23 -2.28
C GLY A 155 -7.39 -13.03 -2.84
N ALA A 156 -8.13 -12.12 -2.23
CA ALA A 156 -9.41 -11.63 -2.73
C ALA A 156 -9.27 -10.15 -3.11
N THR A 157 -9.98 -9.70 -4.14
CA THR A 157 -9.92 -8.30 -4.57
C THR A 157 -11.26 -7.75 -5.04
N SER A 158 -11.43 -6.44 -4.86
CA SER A 158 -12.42 -5.62 -5.55
C SER A 158 -11.89 -4.98 -6.84
N GLY A 159 -10.62 -5.26 -7.21
CA GLY A 159 -9.99 -4.84 -8.47
C GLY A 159 -8.50 -4.59 -8.33
N ASP A 160 -8.15 -3.38 -7.87
CA ASP A 160 -6.79 -2.82 -7.90
C ASP A 160 -5.70 -3.67 -7.21
N THR A 161 -6.00 -4.24 -6.05
CA THR A 161 -5.02 -5.05 -5.30
C THR A 161 -4.66 -6.33 -6.06
N GLY A 162 -5.65 -6.95 -6.72
CA GLY A 162 -5.45 -8.20 -7.46
C GLY A 162 -4.55 -8.00 -8.68
N SER A 163 -4.78 -6.93 -9.45
CA SER A 163 -3.92 -6.62 -10.61
C SER A 163 -2.47 -6.43 -10.18
N ALA A 164 -2.20 -5.62 -9.15
CA ALA A 164 -0.83 -5.35 -8.72
C ALA A 164 -0.12 -6.63 -8.20
N ALA A 165 -0.86 -7.53 -7.56
CA ALA A 165 -0.33 -8.82 -7.11
C ALA A 165 -0.02 -9.76 -8.28
N ILE A 166 -0.93 -9.86 -9.24
CA ILE A 166 -0.73 -10.64 -10.47
C ILE A 166 0.49 -10.14 -11.21
N TYR A 167 0.64 -8.83 -11.44
CA TYR A 167 1.80 -8.31 -12.16
C TYR A 167 3.10 -8.41 -11.37
N GLY A 168 3.06 -8.45 -10.03
CA GLY A 168 4.23 -8.73 -9.21
C GLY A 168 4.69 -10.18 -9.32
N LEU A 169 3.75 -11.12 -9.48
CA LEU A 169 3.99 -12.56 -9.40
C LEU A 169 3.96 -13.29 -10.75
N ARG A 170 3.47 -12.67 -11.81
CA ARG A 170 3.40 -13.29 -13.14
C ARG A 170 4.79 -13.74 -13.61
N GLY A 171 4.86 -14.98 -14.06
CA GLY A 171 6.08 -15.59 -14.57
C GLY A 171 7.16 -15.89 -13.50
N LYS A 172 6.90 -15.62 -12.21
CA LYS A 172 7.86 -15.91 -11.13
C LYS A 172 7.99 -17.40 -10.90
N LYS A 173 9.23 -17.88 -10.82
CA LYS A 173 9.52 -19.30 -10.57
C LYS A 173 9.12 -19.72 -9.16
N ASP A 174 8.65 -20.96 -9.05
CA ASP A 174 8.23 -21.61 -7.80
C ASP A 174 7.14 -20.84 -7.02
N ALA A 175 6.37 -19.98 -7.71
CA ALA A 175 5.25 -19.25 -7.11
C ALA A 175 4.04 -19.31 -8.04
N SER A 176 2.85 -19.55 -7.48
CA SER A 176 1.57 -19.43 -8.17
C SER A 176 0.70 -18.39 -7.48
N VAL A 177 -0.11 -17.66 -8.24
CA VAL A 177 -1.02 -16.65 -7.71
C VAL A 177 -2.48 -16.96 -8.06
N PHE A 178 -3.33 -17.03 -7.04
CA PHE A 178 -4.77 -17.26 -7.14
C PHE A 178 -5.51 -16.03 -6.63
N ILE A 179 -6.19 -15.31 -7.51
CA ILE A 179 -6.97 -14.11 -7.15
C ILE A 179 -8.46 -14.38 -7.31
N LEU A 180 -9.18 -14.31 -6.19
CA LEU A 180 -10.63 -14.37 -6.15
C LEU A 180 -11.20 -12.97 -6.36
N HIS A 181 -12.19 -12.85 -7.23
CA HIS A 181 -12.93 -11.61 -7.42
C HIS A 181 -14.42 -11.87 -7.66
N PRO A 182 -15.31 -10.99 -7.14
CA PRO A 182 -16.74 -11.12 -7.37
C PRO A 182 -17.07 -10.85 -8.85
N LYS A 183 -17.80 -11.77 -9.47
CA LYS A 183 -18.25 -11.69 -10.87
C LYS A 183 -19.11 -10.44 -11.07
N GLY A 184 -18.73 -9.62 -12.05
CA GLY A 184 -19.47 -8.41 -12.43
C GLY A 184 -19.43 -7.26 -11.41
N LYS A 185 -18.61 -7.35 -10.35
CA LYS A 185 -18.45 -6.28 -9.33
C LYS A 185 -17.05 -5.67 -9.31
N VAL A 186 -16.23 -5.95 -10.32
CA VAL A 186 -14.93 -5.32 -10.57
C VAL A 186 -15.07 -4.50 -11.85
N SER A 187 -14.46 -3.31 -11.91
CA SER A 187 -14.56 -2.50 -13.13
C SER A 187 -13.98 -3.25 -14.34
N PRO A 188 -14.54 -3.06 -15.55
CA PRO A 188 -14.11 -3.80 -16.73
C PRO A 188 -12.61 -3.71 -17.00
N ILE A 189 -12.01 -2.54 -16.80
CA ILE A 189 -10.59 -2.31 -17.00
C ILE A 189 -9.74 -3.05 -15.96
N GLN A 190 -10.14 -3.05 -14.68
CA GLN A 190 -9.42 -3.75 -13.61
C GLN A 190 -9.52 -5.27 -13.78
N GLU A 191 -10.71 -5.78 -14.14
CA GLU A 191 -10.88 -7.20 -14.46
C GLU A 191 -10.03 -7.58 -15.68
N ALA A 192 -10.00 -6.76 -16.72
CA ALA A 192 -9.17 -7.02 -17.90
C ALA A 192 -7.69 -7.07 -17.52
N GLN A 193 -7.19 -6.12 -16.71
CA GLN A 193 -5.81 -6.14 -16.22
C GLN A 193 -5.46 -7.48 -15.55
N MET A 194 -6.36 -8.08 -14.79
CA MET A 194 -6.12 -9.36 -14.12
C MET A 194 -6.23 -10.54 -15.09
N THR A 195 -7.30 -10.60 -15.87
CA THR A 195 -7.73 -11.79 -16.60
C THR A 195 -7.03 -11.99 -17.95
N THR A 196 -6.41 -10.93 -18.50
CA THR A 196 -5.62 -11.01 -19.74
C THR A 196 -4.16 -11.38 -19.52
N VAL A 197 -3.77 -11.71 -18.29
CA VAL A 197 -2.42 -12.20 -17.96
C VAL A 197 -2.41 -13.72 -18.11
N LEU A 198 -1.77 -14.20 -19.18
CA LEU A 198 -1.78 -15.61 -19.60
C LEU A 198 -0.60 -16.43 -19.07
N ASP A 199 0.31 -15.84 -18.28
CA ASP A 199 1.40 -16.54 -17.60
C ASP A 199 0.88 -17.76 -16.81
N GLU A 200 1.47 -18.93 -16.99
CA GLU A 200 0.92 -20.21 -16.48
C GLU A 200 0.66 -20.24 -14.97
N ASN A 201 1.44 -19.48 -14.21
CA ASN A 201 1.35 -19.42 -12.75
C ASN A 201 0.27 -18.44 -12.22
N VAL A 202 -0.51 -17.82 -13.11
CA VAL A 202 -1.56 -16.85 -12.77
C VAL A 202 -2.95 -17.46 -12.96
N HIS A 203 -3.74 -17.48 -11.88
CA HIS A 203 -5.07 -18.05 -11.85
C HIS A 203 -6.08 -17.02 -11.31
N ASN A 204 -6.99 -16.56 -12.19
CA ASN A 204 -8.11 -15.72 -11.80
C ASN A 204 -9.34 -16.58 -11.52
N ILE A 205 -9.98 -16.35 -10.38
CA ILE A 205 -11.17 -17.08 -9.94
C ILE A 205 -12.32 -16.08 -9.79
N SER A 206 -13.28 -16.13 -10.70
CA SER A 206 -14.48 -15.29 -10.65
C SER A 206 -15.57 -16.00 -9.85
N ILE A 207 -15.98 -15.41 -8.73
CA ILE A 207 -16.98 -15.95 -7.81
C ILE A 207 -18.32 -15.27 -8.04
N GLU A 208 -19.38 -16.06 -8.28
CA GLU A 208 -20.76 -15.55 -8.19
C GLU A 208 -21.14 -15.27 -6.73
N GLY A 209 -20.77 -14.08 -6.25
CA GLY A 209 -20.97 -13.65 -4.88
C GLY A 209 -20.55 -12.19 -4.65
N SER A 210 -20.29 -11.85 -3.40
CA SER A 210 -19.75 -10.57 -2.95
C SER A 210 -18.23 -10.61 -2.78
N PHE A 211 -17.63 -9.44 -2.58
CA PHE A 211 -16.23 -9.36 -2.17
C PHE A 211 -16.01 -10.00 -0.79
N ASP A 212 -16.96 -9.87 0.13
CA ASP A 212 -16.89 -10.48 1.46
C ASP A 212 -16.88 -12.01 1.37
N ASP A 213 -17.68 -12.60 0.48
CA ASP A 213 -17.65 -14.04 0.22
C ASP A 213 -16.25 -14.48 -0.26
N CYS A 214 -15.62 -13.71 -1.15
CA CYS A 214 -14.27 -13.98 -1.61
C CYS A 214 -13.26 -13.90 -0.45
N GLN A 215 -13.36 -12.88 0.41
CA GLN A 215 -12.49 -12.73 1.57
C GLN A 215 -12.66 -13.88 2.57
N ASP A 216 -13.89 -14.30 2.84
CA ASP A 216 -14.18 -15.36 3.78
C ASP A 216 -13.71 -16.73 3.27
N MET A 217 -13.80 -16.97 1.96
CA MET A 217 -13.17 -18.15 1.34
C MET A 217 -11.66 -18.18 1.54
N VAL A 218 -10.98 -17.04 1.32
CA VAL A 218 -9.53 -16.93 1.53
C VAL A 218 -9.17 -17.17 2.99
N LYS A 219 -9.91 -16.59 3.95
CA LYS A 219 -9.69 -16.82 5.39
C LYS A 219 -9.87 -18.29 5.76
N ALA A 220 -10.90 -18.95 5.23
CA ALA A 220 -11.16 -20.36 5.48
C ALA A 220 -10.04 -21.26 4.93
N LEU A 221 -9.50 -20.96 3.75
CA LEU A 221 -8.33 -21.66 3.20
C LEU A 221 -7.10 -21.53 4.10
N PHE A 222 -6.85 -20.34 4.64
CA PHE A 222 -5.76 -20.14 5.62
C PHE A 222 -5.99 -20.83 6.95
N ALA A 223 -7.23 -21.10 7.34
CA ALA A 223 -7.54 -21.82 8.57
C ALA A 223 -7.45 -23.36 8.41
N ASP A 224 -7.42 -23.87 7.18
CA ASP A 224 -7.40 -25.30 6.91
C ASP A 224 -5.98 -25.91 7.08
N PRO A 225 -5.79 -26.87 8.00
CA PRO A 225 -4.46 -27.44 8.25
C PRO A 225 -3.90 -28.24 7.07
N GLU A 226 -4.75 -28.94 6.30
CA GLU A 226 -4.30 -29.85 5.24
C GLU A 226 -3.83 -29.08 4.00
N ILE A 227 -4.55 -28.04 3.60
CA ILE A 227 -4.13 -27.15 2.52
C ILE A 227 -2.84 -26.42 2.90
N ASN A 228 -2.73 -25.87 4.11
CA ASN A 228 -1.51 -25.20 4.55
C ASN A 228 -0.30 -26.15 4.63
N LYS A 229 -0.53 -27.40 5.03
CA LYS A 229 0.51 -28.43 5.08
C LYS A 229 1.04 -28.71 3.67
N THR A 230 0.14 -28.86 2.70
CA THR A 230 0.43 -29.23 1.29
C THR A 230 1.01 -28.06 0.49
N HIS A 231 0.35 -26.90 0.47
CA HIS A 231 0.59 -25.84 -0.52
C HIS A 231 1.35 -24.62 -0.02
N LYS A 232 1.70 -24.57 1.28
CA LYS A 232 2.41 -23.42 1.89
C LYS A 232 1.80 -22.08 1.47
N LEU A 233 0.52 -21.90 1.79
CA LEU A 233 -0.22 -20.70 1.39
C LEU A 233 0.46 -19.44 1.92
N ALA A 234 0.56 -18.42 1.06
CA ALA A 234 0.91 -17.07 1.43
C ALA A 234 -0.20 -16.11 0.99
N ALA A 235 -0.51 -15.12 1.81
CA ALA A 235 -1.54 -14.15 1.46
C ALA A 235 -0.95 -13.03 0.60
N VAL A 236 -1.69 -12.58 -0.43
CA VAL A 236 -1.49 -11.25 -1.01
C VAL A 236 -1.96 -10.23 0.02
N ASN A 237 -1.13 -9.91 1.00
CA ASN A 237 -1.55 -9.07 2.12
C ASN A 237 -0.87 -7.70 2.11
N SER A 238 -1.62 -6.69 2.59
CA SER A 238 -1.15 -5.32 2.80
C SER A 238 -0.14 -5.18 3.93
N ILE A 239 0.13 -6.29 4.65
CA ILE A 239 0.89 -6.30 5.89
C ILE A 239 2.31 -6.83 5.72
N ASN A 240 2.69 -7.45 4.59
CA ASN A 240 4.06 -7.91 4.40
C ASN A 240 5.04 -6.73 4.58
N TRP A 241 6.08 -6.91 5.41
CA TRP A 241 7.04 -5.86 5.73
C TRP A 241 7.74 -5.30 4.48
N ALA A 242 8.05 -6.15 3.49
CA ALA A 242 8.73 -5.71 2.27
C ALA A 242 7.93 -4.64 1.50
N ARG A 243 6.60 -4.65 1.64
CA ARG A 243 5.74 -3.63 1.04
C ARG A 243 5.98 -2.27 1.67
N ILE A 244 5.93 -2.20 3.00
CA ILE A 244 6.18 -0.96 3.74
C ILE A 244 7.59 -0.45 3.45
N LEU A 245 8.56 -1.36 3.47
CA LEU A 245 9.96 -1.05 3.24
C LEU A 245 10.21 -0.44 1.84
N ALA A 246 9.66 -1.04 0.77
CA ALA A 246 9.79 -0.50 -0.59
C ALA A 246 9.13 0.89 -0.75
N GLN A 247 8.04 1.12 -0.01
CA GLN A 247 7.30 2.39 -0.07
C GLN A 247 8.06 3.56 0.57
N ILE A 248 9.05 3.31 1.45
CA ILE A 248 9.88 4.37 2.05
C ILE A 248 10.60 5.17 0.96
N THR A 249 11.01 4.51 -0.13
CA THR A 249 11.83 5.11 -1.19
C THR A 249 11.20 6.35 -1.81
N TYR A 250 9.89 6.35 -2.11
CA TYR A 250 9.28 7.49 -2.80
C TYR A 250 9.10 8.72 -1.89
N TYR A 251 9.15 8.57 -0.56
CA TYR A 251 9.20 9.72 0.35
C TYR A 251 10.54 10.45 0.26
N PHE A 252 11.65 9.71 0.21
CA PHE A 252 12.97 10.30 -0.02
C PHE A 252 13.10 10.85 -1.44
N HIS A 253 12.64 10.11 -2.45
CA HIS A 253 12.68 10.55 -3.84
C HIS A 253 11.90 11.85 -4.06
N SER A 254 10.69 11.95 -3.52
CA SER A 254 9.87 13.16 -3.64
C SER A 254 10.40 14.33 -2.81
N TYR A 255 10.98 14.09 -1.64
CA TYR A 255 11.73 15.11 -0.90
C TYR A 255 12.87 15.67 -1.73
N PHE A 256 13.72 14.82 -2.30
CA PHE A 256 14.84 15.29 -3.12
C PHE A 256 14.36 15.98 -4.41
N SER A 257 13.28 15.50 -5.01
CA SER A 257 12.65 16.16 -6.16
C SER A 257 12.15 17.56 -5.79
N LEU A 258 11.51 17.71 -4.62
CA LEU A 258 11.06 19.00 -4.13
C LEU A 258 12.23 19.95 -3.88
N ILE A 259 13.27 19.55 -3.14
CA ILE A 259 14.38 20.49 -2.82
C ILE A 259 15.24 20.87 -4.02
N ARG A 260 15.16 20.11 -5.13
CA ARG A 260 15.75 20.46 -6.42
C ARG A 260 14.84 21.38 -7.24
N SER A 261 13.56 21.51 -6.89
CA SER A 261 12.63 22.40 -7.57
C SER A 261 13.03 23.86 -7.38
N PRO A 262 12.93 24.72 -8.42
CA PRO A 262 13.25 26.15 -8.30
C PRO A 262 12.32 26.90 -7.33
N THR A 263 11.17 26.32 -6.99
CA THR A 263 10.16 26.87 -6.09
C THR A 263 10.40 26.52 -4.61
N TYR A 264 11.37 25.65 -4.32
CA TYR A 264 11.68 25.27 -2.95
C TYR A 264 12.34 26.41 -2.18
N VAL A 265 11.94 26.54 -0.91
CA VAL A 265 12.49 27.52 0.02
C VAL A 265 13.04 26.75 1.21
N GLU A 266 14.36 26.83 1.40
CA GLU A 266 15.07 26.14 2.47
C GLU A 266 14.53 26.52 3.86
N GLY A 267 14.55 25.54 4.77
CA GLY A 267 14.08 25.70 6.15
C GLY A 267 12.56 25.73 6.33
N LYS A 268 11.78 25.65 5.25
CA LYS A 268 10.31 25.54 5.35
C LYS A 268 9.88 24.09 5.63
N PRO A 269 8.84 23.87 6.46
CA PRO A 269 8.35 22.54 6.75
C PRO A 269 7.80 21.84 5.49
N ILE A 270 7.84 20.51 5.50
CA ILE A 270 7.28 19.65 4.45
C ILE A 270 6.29 18.69 5.10
N ARG A 271 5.08 18.60 4.55
CA ARG A 271 4.05 17.64 4.95
C ARG A 271 3.72 16.72 3.78
N PHE A 272 3.63 15.43 4.08
CA PHE A 272 3.09 14.45 3.14
C PHE A 272 1.62 14.23 3.45
N VAL A 273 0.78 14.25 2.42
CA VAL A 273 -0.67 14.02 2.54
C VAL A 273 -1.03 12.75 1.80
N VAL A 274 -1.56 11.77 2.53
CA VAL A 274 -1.67 10.40 2.04
C VAL A 274 -3.12 9.93 2.10
N PRO A 275 -3.78 9.67 0.95
CA PRO A 275 -5.07 8.99 0.93
C PRO A 275 -4.90 7.57 1.47
N SER A 276 -5.44 7.34 2.67
CA SER A 276 -5.07 6.21 3.53
C SER A 276 -6.26 5.28 3.79
N GLY A 277 -6.11 4.02 3.39
CA GLY A 277 -6.94 2.89 3.86
C GLY A 277 -6.21 2.12 4.96
N ASN A 278 -5.49 1.07 4.57
CA ASN A 278 -4.79 0.13 5.47
C ASN A 278 -3.49 0.64 6.14
N PHE A 279 -3.26 1.96 6.17
CA PHE A 279 -2.12 2.66 6.81
C PHE A 279 -0.70 2.32 6.31
N GLY A 280 -0.52 1.36 5.41
CA GLY A 280 0.82 0.91 5.02
C GLY A 280 1.65 1.99 4.31
N ASP A 281 1.02 2.77 3.45
CA ASP A 281 1.63 3.88 2.71
C ASP A 281 2.16 4.97 3.66
N ILE A 282 1.26 5.61 4.42
CA ILE A 282 1.65 6.67 5.36
C ILE A 282 2.58 6.16 6.47
N LEU A 283 2.50 4.88 6.84
CA LEU A 283 3.44 4.26 7.77
C LEU A 283 4.86 4.21 7.20
N ALA A 284 5.03 3.98 5.90
CA ALA A 284 6.34 4.06 5.25
C ALA A 284 6.90 5.49 5.32
N GLY A 285 6.05 6.50 5.14
CA GLY A 285 6.42 7.90 5.36
C GLY A 285 6.83 8.19 6.80
N TRP A 286 6.14 7.58 7.76
CA TRP A 286 6.50 7.65 9.18
C TRP A 286 7.84 6.99 9.46
N PHE A 287 8.13 5.80 8.90
CA PHE A 287 9.46 5.20 9.00
C PHE A 287 10.53 6.11 8.42
N GLY A 288 10.31 6.70 7.23
CA GLY A 288 11.23 7.67 6.63
C GLY A 288 11.50 8.86 7.55
N LYS A 289 10.45 9.44 8.15
CA LYS A 289 10.57 10.51 9.15
C LYS A 289 11.38 10.07 10.37
N GLN A 290 11.10 8.89 10.92
CA GLN A 290 11.83 8.36 12.09
C GLN A 290 13.30 8.02 11.77
N MET A 291 13.64 7.72 10.51
CA MET A 291 15.03 7.54 10.08
C MET A 291 15.81 8.88 10.04
N GLY A 292 15.10 10.00 9.83
CA GLY A 292 15.67 11.34 9.78
C GLY A 292 15.23 12.20 8.58
N LEU A 293 14.29 11.72 7.74
CA LEU A 293 13.74 12.52 6.64
C LEU A 293 13.06 13.79 7.21
N PRO A 294 13.40 15.00 6.71
CA PRO A 294 12.78 16.24 7.16
C PRO A 294 11.29 16.34 6.77
N ALA A 295 10.43 15.81 7.64
CA ALA A 295 8.99 15.90 7.53
C ALA A 295 8.40 16.47 8.84
N ASP A 296 7.46 17.40 8.72
CA ASP A 296 6.63 17.87 9.84
C ASP A 296 5.57 16.80 10.17
N LYS A 297 4.28 17.11 10.15
CA LYS A 297 3.23 16.11 10.32
C LYS A 297 2.96 15.35 9.03
N LEU A 298 2.58 14.09 9.17
CA LEU A 298 2.01 13.29 8.09
C LEU A 298 0.48 13.41 8.15
N VAL A 299 -0.16 13.78 7.05
CA VAL A 299 -1.61 14.03 7.00
C VAL A 299 -2.33 12.80 6.45
N ILE A 300 -3.12 12.14 7.29
CA ILE A 300 -3.99 11.02 6.95
C ILE A 300 -5.25 11.57 6.27
N ALA A 301 -5.42 11.32 4.98
CA ALA A 301 -6.65 11.64 4.28
C ALA A 301 -7.53 10.38 4.16
N THR A 302 -8.68 10.37 4.82
CA THR A 302 -9.65 9.27 4.75
C THR A 302 -10.85 9.66 3.91
N ASN A 303 -11.51 8.68 3.31
CA ASN A 303 -12.85 8.87 2.78
C ASN A 303 -13.88 8.83 3.92
N GLU A 304 -15.11 8.44 3.64
CA GLU A 304 -16.15 8.35 4.67
C GLU A 304 -15.97 7.21 5.67
N ASN A 305 -15.10 6.24 5.37
CA ASN A 305 -14.64 5.18 6.26
C ASN A 305 -13.46 5.70 7.11
N ASP A 306 -13.80 6.45 8.15
CA ASP A 306 -12.92 7.41 8.81
C ASP A 306 -12.38 6.92 10.17
N ILE A 307 -12.21 5.61 10.37
CA ILE A 307 -11.72 5.04 11.65
C ILE A 307 -10.42 5.69 12.14
N LEU A 308 -9.50 6.03 11.22
CA LEU A 308 -8.23 6.69 11.55
C LEU A 308 -8.43 8.14 11.98
N ASP A 309 -9.33 8.88 11.32
CA ASP A 309 -9.65 10.27 11.66
C ASP A 309 -10.36 10.35 13.02
N ARG A 310 -11.32 9.44 13.27
CA ARG A 310 -11.98 9.34 14.58
C ARG A 310 -10.99 9.01 15.69
N PHE A 311 -10.05 8.08 15.46
CA PHE A 311 -9.01 7.79 16.43
C PHE A 311 -8.14 9.02 16.73
N LEU A 312 -7.66 9.73 15.70
CA LEU A 312 -6.83 10.93 15.88
C LEU A 312 -7.55 12.07 16.62
N LYS A 313 -8.88 12.11 16.56
CA LYS A 313 -9.71 13.11 17.25
C LYS A 313 -10.08 12.72 18.69
N THR A 314 -10.21 11.42 18.98
CA THR A 314 -10.87 10.95 20.21
C THR A 314 -10.10 9.90 21.01
N GLY A 315 -9.04 9.32 20.45
CA GLY A 315 -8.36 8.15 21.01
C GLY A 315 -9.16 6.84 20.92
N GLN A 316 -10.34 6.84 20.28
CA GLN A 316 -11.16 5.64 20.12
C GLN A 316 -10.94 5.02 18.73
N TYR A 317 -10.53 3.75 18.72
CA TYR A 317 -10.37 2.95 17.51
C TYR A 317 -11.50 1.91 17.43
N THR A 318 -12.62 2.28 16.81
CA THR A 318 -13.85 1.48 16.77
C THR A 318 -14.26 1.16 15.34
N LYS A 319 -14.74 -0.07 15.07
CA LYS A 319 -15.28 -0.46 13.75
C LYS A 319 -16.54 0.34 13.39
N GLN A 320 -17.32 0.72 14.40
CA GLN A 320 -18.55 1.49 14.23
C GLN A 320 -18.25 2.99 14.12
N ALA A 321 -18.75 3.61 13.05
CA ALA A 321 -19.00 5.05 13.01
C ALA A 321 -20.18 5.37 13.94
N GLN A 322 -20.24 6.59 14.50
CA GLN A 322 -21.35 7.01 15.38
C GLN A 322 -22.72 6.84 14.69
N PRO A 323 -23.82 6.68 15.46
CA PRO A 323 -25.11 6.26 14.94
C PRO A 323 -25.82 7.40 14.20
N GLU A 324 -25.37 7.72 12.99
CA GLU A 324 -26.15 8.48 12.03
C GLU A 324 -26.62 7.53 10.92
N THR A 325 -27.88 7.13 11.04
CA THR A 325 -28.70 6.33 10.11
C THR A 325 -28.65 4.80 10.27
N GLN A 326 -29.82 4.18 10.02
CA GLN A 326 -30.18 2.77 10.22
C GLN A 326 -29.45 1.79 9.27
N ALA A 327 -28.20 2.05 8.90
CA ALA A 327 -27.37 1.08 8.20
C ALA A 327 -26.90 0.00 9.19
N SER A 328 -26.83 -1.25 8.72
CA SER A 328 -26.39 -2.39 9.52
C SER A 328 -25.07 -2.08 10.24
N PRO A 329 -24.95 -2.31 11.56
CA PRO A 329 -23.92 -1.75 12.45
C PRO A 329 -22.49 -2.31 12.26
N SER A 330 -22.15 -2.83 11.08
CA SER A 330 -20.83 -3.40 10.74
C SER A 330 -20.45 -3.31 9.25
N ALA A 331 -21.20 -2.56 8.42
CA ALA A 331 -20.93 -2.50 6.98
C ALA A 331 -19.94 -1.38 6.63
N VAL A 332 -19.01 -1.68 5.72
CA VAL A 332 -18.17 -0.68 5.05
C VAL A 332 -19.06 0.22 4.22
N LYS A 333 -18.88 1.55 4.29
CA LYS A 333 -19.59 2.47 3.39
C LYS A 333 -18.91 2.45 2.03
N GLU A 334 -19.67 2.16 0.98
CA GLU A 334 -19.18 2.26 -0.40
C GLU A 334 -18.96 3.74 -0.77
N THR A 335 -17.78 4.05 -1.31
CA THR A 335 -17.41 5.39 -1.75
C THR A 335 -16.87 5.39 -3.18
N TRP A 336 -16.63 6.57 -3.74
CA TRP A 336 -15.91 6.71 -5.02
C TRP A 336 -14.46 6.24 -4.97
N SER A 337 -13.94 5.95 -3.77
CA SER A 337 -12.55 5.57 -3.49
C SER A 337 -12.46 4.17 -2.86
N PRO A 338 -12.91 3.12 -3.55
CA PRO A 338 -13.14 1.79 -2.97
C PRO A 338 -11.87 1.10 -2.43
N ALA A 339 -10.68 1.53 -2.83
CA ALA A 339 -9.44 0.96 -2.27
C ALA A 339 -9.14 1.45 -0.83
N MET A 340 -9.89 2.44 -0.35
CA MET A 340 -9.81 3.00 1.01
C MET A 340 -11.01 2.61 1.88
N ASP A 341 -12.01 1.93 1.31
CA ASP A 341 -13.22 1.47 2.00
C ASP A 341 -12.89 0.30 2.94
N ILE A 342 -12.53 0.64 4.18
CA ILE A 342 -12.03 -0.31 5.19
C ILE A 342 -12.72 -0.14 6.55
N LEU A 343 -12.95 -1.25 7.27
CA LEU A 343 -13.40 -1.21 8.67
C LEU A 343 -12.26 -1.08 9.67
N VAL A 344 -11.13 -1.70 9.36
CA VAL A 344 -9.95 -1.76 10.23
C VAL A 344 -8.73 -1.54 9.35
N SER A 345 -7.89 -0.61 9.78
CA SER A 345 -6.64 -0.31 9.11
C SER A 345 -5.51 -1.24 9.56
N SER A 346 -5.17 -2.22 8.73
CA SER A 346 -4.32 -3.34 9.13
C SER A 346 -2.93 -2.94 9.66
N ASN A 347 -2.26 -1.96 9.04
CA ASN A 347 -0.91 -1.56 9.45
C ASN A 347 -0.89 -0.59 10.63
N PHE A 348 -2.05 -0.10 11.09
CA PHE A 348 -2.12 0.82 12.21
C PHE A 348 -1.58 0.20 13.51
N GLU A 349 -1.69 -1.12 13.65
CA GLU A 349 -1.07 -1.91 14.71
C GLU A 349 0.45 -1.65 14.86
N ARG A 350 1.17 -1.47 13.74
CA ARG A 350 2.62 -1.21 13.79
C ARG A 350 2.93 0.12 14.47
N LEU A 351 2.17 1.18 14.14
CA LEU A 351 2.32 2.47 14.79
C LEU A 351 2.01 2.36 16.29
N LEU A 352 0.90 1.69 16.64
CA LEU A 352 0.50 1.48 18.04
C LEU A 352 1.59 0.80 18.85
N TRP A 353 2.32 -0.16 18.26
CA TRP A 353 3.46 -0.79 18.91
C TRP A 353 4.57 0.22 19.25
N PHE A 354 4.97 1.06 18.30
CA PHE A 354 6.01 2.07 18.54
C PHE A 354 5.56 3.14 19.55
N LEU A 355 4.29 3.54 19.52
CA LEU A 355 3.72 4.45 20.52
C LEU A 355 3.73 3.81 21.91
N ALA A 356 3.27 2.56 22.05
CA ALA A 356 3.31 1.83 23.31
C ALA A 356 4.75 1.63 23.82
N TYR A 357 5.69 1.32 22.92
CA TYR A 357 7.12 1.20 23.24
C TYR A 357 7.70 2.52 23.78
N LYS A 358 7.36 3.66 23.17
CA LYS A 358 7.82 4.98 23.60
C LYS A 358 7.19 5.45 24.91
N ILE A 359 5.89 5.23 25.08
CA ILE A 359 5.10 5.81 26.18
C ILE A 359 5.07 4.91 27.42
N TYR A 360 4.93 3.60 27.23
CA TYR A 360 4.81 2.63 28.34
C TYR A 360 6.08 1.83 28.58
N GLY A 361 7.01 1.82 27.62
CA GLY A 361 8.24 1.05 27.73
C GLY A 361 9.10 1.48 28.93
N GLN A 362 9.29 0.58 29.88
CA GLN A 362 10.16 0.74 31.04
C GLN A 362 11.17 -0.42 31.12
N GLY A 363 12.31 -0.15 31.75
CA GLY A 363 13.37 -1.15 31.93
C GLY A 363 14.31 -1.28 30.73
N ASP A 364 14.89 -2.48 30.57
CA ASP A 364 15.76 -2.79 29.44
C ASP A 364 14.99 -2.94 28.11
N VAL A 365 15.73 -3.09 27.00
CA VAL A 365 15.14 -3.15 25.66
C VAL A 365 14.13 -4.29 25.52
N ASP A 366 14.41 -5.45 26.10
CA ASP A 366 13.54 -6.63 25.98
C ASP A 366 12.27 -6.47 26.82
N GLN A 367 12.37 -5.87 28.00
CA GLN A 367 11.24 -5.50 28.84
C GLN A 367 10.34 -4.49 28.12
N LYS A 368 10.92 -3.45 27.51
CA LYS A 368 10.15 -2.46 26.72
C LYS A 368 9.42 -3.10 25.56
N ARG A 369 10.08 -3.98 24.80
CA ARG A 369 9.48 -4.71 23.67
C ARG A 369 8.31 -5.59 24.13
N LYS A 370 8.48 -6.29 25.26
CA LYS A 370 7.44 -7.14 25.83
C LYS A 370 6.23 -6.33 26.30
N ILE A 371 6.44 -5.18 26.97
CA ILE A 371 5.36 -4.28 27.38
C ILE A 371 4.58 -3.81 26.15
N ALA A 372 5.27 -3.28 25.13
CA ALA A 372 4.65 -2.80 23.91
C ALA A 372 3.82 -3.89 23.19
N GLY A 373 4.40 -5.09 23.02
CA GLY A 373 3.73 -6.22 22.39
C GLY A 373 2.47 -6.65 23.15
N ASN A 374 2.54 -6.76 24.47
CA ASN A 374 1.40 -7.14 25.31
C ASN A 374 0.30 -6.07 25.30
N THR A 375 0.66 -4.79 25.31
CA THR A 375 -0.30 -3.68 25.22
C THR A 375 -1.08 -3.75 23.90
N VAL A 376 -0.37 -3.88 22.78
CA VAL A 376 -0.99 -4.00 21.45
C VAL A 376 -1.87 -5.25 21.36
N LEU A 377 -1.41 -6.38 21.88
CA LEU A 377 -2.20 -7.61 21.93
C LEU A 377 -3.53 -7.38 22.67
N GLY A 378 -3.52 -6.70 23.82
CA GLY A 378 -4.74 -6.36 24.57
C GLY A 378 -5.71 -5.49 23.77
N TRP A 379 -5.23 -4.45 23.10
CA TRP A 379 -6.05 -3.61 22.23
C TRP A 379 -6.71 -4.39 21.10
N LEU A 380 -5.99 -5.33 20.49
CA LEU A 380 -6.50 -6.13 19.38
C LEU A 380 -7.46 -7.23 19.83
N GLN A 381 -7.29 -7.77 21.04
CA GLN A 381 -8.28 -8.63 21.68
C GLN A 381 -9.59 -7.87 21.90
N ASP A 382 -9.52 -6.63 22.35
CA ASP A 382 -10.69 -5.75 22.51
C ASP A 382 -11.33 -5.39 21.15
N LEU A 383 -10.53 -5.10 20.12
CA LEU A 383 -11.03 -4.88 18.77
C LEU A 383 -11.81 -6.08 18.23
N SER A 384 -11.32 -7.29 18.50
CA SER A 384 -11.94 -8.53 18.05
C SER A 384 -13.21 -8.86 18.84
N SER A 385 -13.20 -8.70 20.16
CA SER A 385 -14.27 -9.14 21.06
C SER A 385 -15.34 -8.07 21.32
N LYS A 386 -14.96 -6.79 21.36
CA LYS A 386 -15.83 -5.65 21.68
C LYS A 386 -16.10 -4.73 20.48
N GLY A 387 -15.40 -4.95 19.35
CA GLY A 387 -15.54 -4.13 18.15
C GLY A 387 -14.71 -2.83 18.15
N GLY A 388 -13.89 -2.60 19.16
CA GLY A 388 -13.00 -1.44 19.26
C GLY A 388 -12.25 -1.37 20.59
N PHE A 389 -11.34 -0.40 20.70
CA PHE A 389 -10.62 -0.07 21.93
C PHE A 389 -10.37 1.44 22.03
N GLY A 390 -10.14 1.93 23.25
CA GLY A 390 -9.68 3.29 23.52
C GLY A 390 -8.22 3.29 23.99
N VAL A 391 -7.49 4.35 23.66
CA VAL A 391 -6.15 4.62 24.22
C VAL A 391 -6.21 5.77 25.21
N ASP A 392 -5.22 5.87 26.09
CA ASP A 392 -5.10 7.02 26.97
C ASP A 392 -4.59 8.27 26.24
N GLU A 393 -4.70 9.41 26.93
CA GLU A 393 -4.30 10.72 26.42
C GLU A 393 -2.84 10.78 25.97
N LYS A 394 -1.92 10.03 26.60
CA LYS A 394 -0.49 10.08 26.25
C LYS A 394 -0.24 9.42 24.89
N ILE A 395 -0.90 8.31 24.60
CA ILE A 395 -0.82 7.66 23.29
C ILE A 395 -1.47 8.55 22.23
N LEU A 396 -2.63 9.14 22.51
CA LEU A 396 -3.32 10.04 21.58
C LEU A 396 -2.45 11.25 21.23
N GLN A 397 -1.89 11.94 22.24
CA GLN A 397 -1.01 13.09 22.03
C GLN A 397 0.25 12.71 21.25
N ALA A 398 0.85 11.55 21.54
CA ALA A 398 2.00 11.06 20.80
C ALA A 398 1.66 10.80 19.32
N ALA A 399 0.46 10.28 19.02
CA ALA A 399 -0.02 10.16 17.64
C ALA A 399 -0.24 11.54 16.99
N GLN A 400 -0.88 12.47 17.68
CA GLN A 400 -1.16 13.83 17.19
C GLN A 400 0.08 14.70 16.98
N GLN A 401 1.21 14.38 17.62
CA GLN A 401 2.51 15.01 17.35
C GLN A 401 3.05 14.60 15.98
N GLU A 402 2.80 13.36 15.57
CA GLU A 402 3.31 12.80 14.32
C GLU A 402 2.35 12.99 13.14
N PHE A 403 1.04 12.98 13.43
CA PHE A 403 -0.01 12.93 12.41
C PHE A 403 -1.05 14.04 12.57
N GLU A 404 -1.64 14.40 11.44
CA GLU A 404 -2.90 15.13 11.31
C GLU A 404 -3.86 14.26 10.49
N SER A 405 -5.18 14.48 10.58
CA SER A 405 -6.16 13.73 9.80
C SER A 405 -7.26 14.61 9.23
N GLU A 406 -7.78 14.18 8.08
CA GLU A 406 -8.93 14.78 7.40
C GLU A 406 -9.85 13.67 6.88
N ARG A 407 -11.17 13.89 7.02
CA ARG A 407 -12.21 13.07 6.40
C ARG A 407 -12.78 13.81 5.20
N VAL A 408 -12.91 13.13 4.06
CA VAL A 408 -13.44 13.69 2.81
C VAL A 408 -14.64 12.86 2.33
N SER A 409 -15.78 13.51 2.06
CA SER A 409 -16.99 12.83 1.57
C SER A 409 -16.95 12.56 0.06
N ASN A 410 -17.91 11.77 -0.44
CA ASN A 410 -18.07 11.54 -1.87
C ASN A 410 -18.30 12.85 -2.65
N GLU A 411 -19.15 13.74 -2.13
CA GLU A 411 -19.44 15.04 -2.76
C GLU A 411 -18.16 15.88 -2.84
N GLN A 412 -17.43 15.98 -1.72
CA GLN A 412 -16.18 16.72 -1.66
C GLN A 412 -15.09 16.12 -2.57
N THR A 413 -15.09 14.80 -2.76
CA THR A 413 -14.19 14.12 -3.68
C THR A 413 -14.47 14.55 -5.12
N ILE A 414 -15.73 14.47 -5.55
CA ILE A 414 -16.16 14.87 -6.90
C ILE A 414 -15.90 16.37 -7.15
N ASP A 415 -16.22 17.22 -6.18
CA ASP A 415 -15.98 18.66 -6.26
C ASP A 415 -14.48 18.99 -6.35
N THR A 416 -13.64 18.21 -5.69
CA THR A 416 -12.18 18.38 -5.77
C THR A 416 -11.65 17.99 -7.14
N ILE A 417 -12.11 16.87 -7.73
CA ILE A 417 -11.75 16.48 -9.10
C ILE A 417 -12.11 17.61 -10.07
N ARG A 418 -13.35 18.12 -9.99
CA ARG A 418 -13.83 19.21 -10.85
C ARG A 418 -13.04 20.50 -10.65
N SER A 419 -12.82 20.90 -9.40
CA SER A 419 -12.10 22.14 -9.06
C SER A 419 -10.66 22.11 -9.59
N ILE A 420 -9.94 20.99 -9.38
CA ILE A 420 -8.56 20.86 -9.87
C ILE A 420 -8.52 20.84 -11.39
N TYR A 421 -9.43 20.12 -12.05
CA TYR A 421 -9.52 20.13 -13.50
C TYR A 421 -9.70 21.55 -14.08
N SER A 422 -10.55 22.36 -13.46
CA SER A 422 -10.87 23.69 -13.99
C SER A 422 -9.90 24.80 -13.57
N THR A 423 -9.05 24.57 -12.56
CA THR A 423 -8.19 25.62 -11.97
C THR A 423 -6.70 25.31 -11.95
N CYS A 424 -6.30 24.06 -12.16
CA CYS A 424 -4.91 23.62 -12.07
C CYS A 424 -4.39 23.23 -13.46
N PHE A 425 -3.37 23.95 -13.93
CA PHE A 425 -2.73 23.75 -15.23
C PHE A 425 -1.22 23.53 -15.04
N PRO A 426 -0.78 22.32 -14.63
CA PRO A 426 0.62 22.06 -14.33
C PRO A 426 1.54 22.37 -15.52
N GLN A 427 2.58 23.16 -15.27
CA GLN A 427 3.60 23.47 -16.28
C GLN A 427 4.67 22.37 -16.36
N THR A 428 4.84 21.61 -15.28
CA THR A 428 5.71 20.43 -15.27
C THR A 428 5.12 19.33 -16.16
N PRO A 429 5.96 18.43 -16.72
CA PRO A 429 5.48 17.21 -17.36
C PRO A 429 4.58 16.42 -16.41
N VAL A 430 3.52 15.83 -16.96
CA VAL A 430 2.58 14.97 -16.25
C VAL A 430 2.43 13.65 -17.00
N SER A 431 2.03 12.59 -16.30
CA SER A 431 1.80 11.30 -16.94
C SER A 431 0.73 11.36 -18.04
N ALA A 432 0.86 10.51 -19.06
CA ALA A 432 -0.14 10.41 -20.12
C ALA A 432 -1.51 10.04 -19.53
N GLY A 433 -2.59 10.69 -20.00
CA GLY A 433 -3.96 10.45 -19.53
C GLY A 433 -4.38 11.26 -18.29
N THR A 434 -3.54 12.15 -17.77
CA THR A 434 -3.86 12.98 -16.59
C THR A 434 -4.12 14.46 -16.92
N ARG A 435 -4.23 14.82 -18.20
CA ARG A 435 -4.44 16.19 -18.66
C ARG A 435 -5.58 16.27 -19.69
N GLY A 436 -6.55 17.14 -19.44
CA GLY A 436 -7.60 17.45 -20.41
C GLY A 436 -7.14 18.37 -21.54
N GLU A 437 -7.99 18.58 -22.55
CA GLU A 437 -7.67 19.42 -23.71
C GLU A 437 -7.47 20.90 -23.34
N THR A 438 -8.08 21.35 -22.24
CA THR A 438 -7.87 22.70 -21.68
C THR A 438 -6.55 22.85 -20.94
N GLY A 439 -5.81 21.75 -20.73
CA GLY A 439 -4.61 21.70 -19.89
C GLY A 439 -4.86 21.39 -18.42
N GLY A 440 -6.14 21.27 -18.02
CA GLY A 440 -6.55 20.94 -16.65
C GLY A 440 -6.07 19.56 -16.19
N TYR A 441 -5.58 19.45 -14.96
CA TYR A 441 -5.14 18.16 -14.40
C TYR A 441 -6.34 17.31 -13.95
N ILE A 442 -6.31 16.02 -14.26
CA ILE A 442 -7.37 15.06 -13.95
C ILE A 442 -6.90 14.18 -12.79
N LEU A 443 -7.64 14.22 -11.68
CA LEU A 443 -7.41 13.37 -10.52
C LEU A 443 -8.30 12.13 -10.55
N ASP A 444 -7.75 11.00 -10.10
CA ASP A 444 -8.57 9.88 -9.64
C ASP A 444 -9.21 10.23 -8.27
N PRO A 445 -10.30 9.54 -7.85
CA PRO A 445 -10.99 9.85 -6.60
C PRO A 445 -10.13 9.68 -5.34
N HIS A 446 -9.17 8.77 -5.31
CA HIS A 446 -8.28 8.59 -4.16
C HIS A 446 -7.32 9.78 -4.04
N SER A 447 -6.72 10.19 -5.15
CA SER A 447 -5.85 11.37 -5.19
C SER A 447 -6.62 12.66 -4.87
N ALA A 448 -7.88 12.77 -5.29
CA ALA A 448 -8.73 13.90 -4.96
C ALA A 448 -8.96 14.03 -3.44
N ILE A 449 -9.11 12.93 -2.71
CA ILE A 449 -9.16 12.96 -1.24
C ILE A 449 -7.85 13.51 -0.65
N GLY A 450 -6.71 13.05 -1.15
CA GLY A 450 -5.40 13.56 -0.74
C GLY A 450 -5.25 15.06 -1.01
N VAL A 451 -5.67 15.53 -2.18
CA VAL A 451 -5.60 16.95 -2.56
C VAL A 451 -6.57 17.80 -1.74
N ALA A 452 -7.79 17.32 -1.49
CA ALA A 452 -8.77 18.01 -0.64
C ALA A 452 -8.24 18.21 0.79
N ALA A 453 -7.66 17.15 1.37
CA ALA A 453 -7.02 17.23 2.68
C ALA A 453 -5.80 18.16 2.68
N SER A 454 -5.03 18.18 1.58
CA SER A 454 -3.89 19.10 1.42
C SER A 454 -4.33 20.55 1.46
N LEU A 455 -5.39 20.91 0.72
CA LEU A 455 -5.91 22.27 0.68
C LEU A 455 -6.40 22.75 2.07
N ARG A 456 -6.99 21.85 2.87
CA ARG A 456 -7.38 22.16 4.26
C ARG A 456 -6.17 22.30 5.19
N SER A 457 -5.15 21.46 5.04
CA SER A 457 -3.92 21.59 5.83
C SER A 457 -3.17 22.89 5.48
N ILE A 458 -3.10 23.24 4.19
CA ILE A 458 -2.52 24.50 3.69
C ILE A 458 -3.20 25.71 4.33
N SER A 459 -4.53 25.72 4.46
CA SER A 459 -5.23 26.85 5.09
C SER A 459 -4.88 27.06 6.56
N ARG A 460 -4.30 26.04 7.23
CA ARG A 460 -3.81 26.11 8.61
C ARG A 460 -2.30 26.37 8.70
N CYS A 461 -1.54 26.14 7.62
CA CYS A 461 -0.08 26.29 7.59
C CYS A 461 0.46 26.71 6.20
N ALA A 462 0.14 27.93 5.76
CA ALA A 462 0.42 28.42 4.41
C ALA A 462 1.91 28.41 3.97
N GLU A 463 2.85 28.41 4.92
CA GLU A 463 4.29 28.40 4.65
C GLU A 463 4.88 27.00 4.46
N THR A 464 4.07 25.96 4.58
CA THR A 464 4.47 24.55 4.52
C THR A 464 4.31 23.98 3.12
N PHE A 465 5.32 23.27 2.63
CA PHE A 465 5.22 22.50 1.39
C PHE A 465 4.37 21.24 1.60
N HIS A 466 3.45 20.98 0.68
CA HIS A 466 2.57 19.81 0.74
C HIS A 466 2.81 18.90 -0.45
N ILE A 467 3.21 17.65 -0.20
CA ILE A 467 3.32 16.60 -1.20
C ILE A 467 2.14 15.65 -1.01
N SER A 468 1.13 15.77 -1.88
CA SER A 468 -0.02 14.87 -1.90
C SER A 468 0.30 13.63 -2.72
N LEU A 469 -0.01 12.44 -2.22
CA LEU A 469 0.27 11.19 -2.93
C LEU A 469 -0.87 10.84 -3.87
N SER A 470 -0.53 10.66 -5.15
CA SER A 470 -1.48 10.23 -6.17
C SER A 470 -1.38 8.74 -6.40
N THR A 471 -2.37 8.00 -5.88
CA THR A 471 -2.25 6.56 -5.66
C THR A 471 -2.78 5.71 -6.81
N ALA A 472 -3.51 6.29 -7.76
CA ALA A 472 -3.98 5.60 -8.95
C ALA A 472 -4.12 6.53 -10.14
N HIS A 473 -4.05 5.96 -11.33
CA HIS A 473 -4.33 6.68 -12.56
C HIS A 473 -5.85 6.93 -12.72
N PRO A 474 -6.32 8.09 -13.19
CA PRO A 474 -7.75 8.38 -13.35
C PRO A 474 -8.52 7.34 -14.18
N ALA A 475 -7.91 6.79 -15.23
CA ALA A 475 -8.50 5.73 -16.07
C ALA A 475 -8.93 4.46 -15.31
N LYS A 476 -8.43 4.24 -14.10
CA LYS A 476 -8.81 3.10 -13.24
C LYS A 476 -10.21 3.25 -12.65
N PHE A 477 -10.73 4.48 -12.59
CA PHE A 477 -11.96 4.85 -11.89
C PHE A 477 -12.85 5.72 -12.78
N ALA A 478 -13.12 5.22 -14.00
CA ALA A 478 -13.89 5.91 -15.03
C ALA A 478 -15.19 6.53 -14.50
N GLU A 479 -15.98 5.75 -13.75
CA GLU A 479 -17.28 6.19 -13.23
C GLU A 479 -17.19 7.46 -12.36
N ALA A 480 -16.19 7.53 -11.47
CA ALA A 480 -16.01 8.69 -10.59
C ALA A 480 -15.49 9.91 -11.37
N VAL A 481 -14.57 9.70 -12.31
CA VAL A 481 -14.00 10.77 -13.15
C VAL A 481 -15.06 11.33 -14.08
N ASP A 482 -15.86 10.47 -14.72
CA ASP A 482 -16.99 10.88 -15.56
C ASP A 482 -18.08 11.59 -14.76
N ALA A 483 -18.41 11.10 -13.56
CA ALA A 483 -19.36 11.77 -12.68
C ALA A 483 -18.93 13.20 -12.34
N ALA A 484 -17.61 13.45 -12.23
CA ALA A 484 -17.07 14.78 -11.98
C ALA A 484 -17.00 15.66 -13.23
N LEU A 485 -16.55 15.11 -14.37
CA LEU A 485 -16.03 15.89 -15.49
C LEU A 485 -16.81 15.78 -16.80
N ARG A 486 -17.79 14.88 -16.95
CA ARG A 486 -18.50 14.64 -18.24
C ARG A 486 -19.10 15.89 -18.91
N ASN A 487 -19.39 16.93 -18.12
CA ASN A 487 -19.97 18.19 -18.59
C ASN A 487 -18.94 19.33 -18.66
N GLU A 488 -17.68 19.08 -18.29
CA GLU A 488 -16.61 20.07 -18.30
C GLU A 488 -16.00 20.21 -19.70
N LYS A 489 -15.65 21.44 -20.08
CA LYS A 489 -15.09 21.71 -21.41
C LYS A 489 -13.71 21.06 -21.56
N GLY A 490 -13.50 20.37 -22.69
CA GLY A 490 -12.23 19.73 -23.04
C GLY A 490 -11.96 18.42 -22.31
N TYR A 491 -12.98 17.86 -21.65
CA TYR A 491 -12.94 16.54 -21.07
C TYR A 491 -13.52 15.51 -22.05
N SER A 492 -12.79 14.41 -22.23
CA SER A 492 -13.25 13.17 -22.85
C SER A 492 -12.51 12.03 -22.17
N PHE A 493 -13.24 10.99 -21.74
CA PHE A 493 -12.60 9.84 -21.09
C PHE A 493 -11.67 9.08 -22.04
N ASP A 494 -11.91 9.14 -23.35
CA ASP A 494 -11.00 8.55 -24.35
C ASP A 494 -9.59 9.16 -24.28
N ASN A 495 -9.49 10.45 -23.91
CA ASN A 495 -8.20 11.14 -23.70
C ASN A 495 -7.56 10.80 -22.35
N VAL A 496 -8.31 10.20 -21.43
CA VAL A 496 -7.82 9.72 -20.13
C VAL A 496 -7.22 8.32 -20.27
N LEU A 497 -7.70 7.50 -21.21
CA LEU A 497 -7.25 6.13 -21.38
C LEU A 497 -5.78 6.04 -21.85
N PRO A 498 -4.88 5.42 -21.05
CA PRO A 498 -3.52 5.14 -21.48
C PRO A 498 -3.50 4.19 -22.69
N PRO A 499 -2.48 4.25 -23.57
CA PRO A 499 -2.36 3.35 -24.71
C PRO A 499 -2.45 1.86 -24.35
N GLU A 500 -1.95 1.46 -23.18
CA GLU A 500 -1.96 0.09 -22.67
C GLU A 500 -3.37 -0.44 -22.35
N PHE A 501 -4.31 0.46 -22.09
CA PHE A 501 -5.71 0.13 -21.78
C PHE A 501 -6.56 0.02 -23.04
N VAL A 502 -6.13 0.63 -24.14
CA VAL A 502 -6.85 0.59 -25.42
C VAL A 502 -6.94 -0.86 -25.93
N GLY A 503 -8.17 -1.36 -26.01
CA GLY A 503 -8.44 -2.74 -26.46
C GLY A 503 -8.06 -3.83 -25.46
N LEU A 504 -7.65 -3.47 -24.23
CA LEU A 504 -7.31 -4.45 -23.17
C LEU A 504 -8.48 -5.40 -22.89
N GLU A 505 -9.69 -4.87 -22.83
CA GLU A 505 -10.93 -5.63 -22.60
C GLU A 505 -11.28 -6.61 -23.73
N LYS A 506 -10.70 -6.43 -24.92
CA LYS A 506 -10.91 -7.30 -26.09
C LYS A 506 -9.87 -8.41 -26.20
N LYS A 507 -8.83 -8.42 -25.35
CA LYS A 507 -7.80 -9.46 -25.36
C LYS A 507 -8.36 -10.78 -24.84
N GLU A 508 -7.68 -11.86 -25.19
CA GLU A 508 -7.96 -13.17 -24.62
C GLU A 508 -7.90 -13.13 -23.09
N ARG A 509 -8.88 -13.75 -22.45
CA ARG A 509 -9.03 -13.81 -20.99
C ARG A 509 -8.97 -15.25 -20.52
N ARG A 510 -8.31 -15.49 -19.38
CA ARG A 510 -8.33 -16.77 -18.67
C ARG A 510 -8.89 -16.58 -17.26
N VAL A 511 -10.08 -17.15 -17.03
CA VAL A 511 -10.84 -17.03 -15.78
C VAL A 511 -11.48 -18.36 -15.43
N ILE A 512 -11.31 -18.79 -14.19
CA ILE A 512 -12.01 -19.93 -13.60
C ILE A 512 -13.31 -19.39 -13.00
N SER A 513 -14.45 -19.72 -13.60
CA SER A 513 -15.76 -19.27 -13.10
C SER A 513 -16.29 -20.24 -12.06
N MET A 514 -16.72 -19.73 -10.90
CA MET A 514 -17.36 -20.50 -9.84
C MET A 514 -18.82 -20.05 -9.65
N PRO A 515 -19.76 -21.01 -9.58
CA PRO A 515 -21.19 -20.70 -9.44
C PRO A 515 -21.53 -20.20 -8.04
N ALA A 516 -22.72 -19.62 -7.89
CA ALA A 516 -23.27 -19.29 -6.59
C ALA A 516 -23.31 -20.53 -5.68
N GLY A 517 -22.86 -20.37 -4.44
CA GLY A 517 -22.75 -21.48 -3.48
C GLY A 517 -21.44 -22.27 -3.54
N ALA A 518 -20.50 -21.90 -4.43
CA ALA A 518 -19.12 -22.37 -4.33
C ALA A 518 -18.55 -22.05 -2.93
N THR A 519 -17.67 -22.90 -2.43
CA THR A 519 -17.09 -22.75 -1.10
C THR A 519 -15.57 -22.68 -1.19
N TRP A 520 -14.92 -22.36 -0.07
CA TRP A 520 -13.47 -22.40 0.04
C TRP A 520 -12.89 -23.76 -0.37
N LYS A 521 -13.62 -24.86 -0.22
CA LYS A 521 -13.19 -26.20 -0.67
C LYS A 521 -13.07 -26.29 -2.18
N SER A 522 -14.02 -25.70 -2.91
CA SER A 522 -13.99 -25.63 -4.38
C SER A 522 -12.75 -24.87 -4.86
N VAL A 523 -12.36 -23.81 -4.15
CA VAL A 523 -11.10 -23.07 -4.40
C VAL A 523 -9.88 -23.93 -4.08
N GLY A 524 -9.91 -24.68 -2.98
CA GLY A 524 -8.88 -25.67 -2.64
C GLY A 524 -8.67 -26.73 -3.73
N ASP A 525 -9.75 -27.25 -4.31
CA ASP A 525 -9.69 -28.21 -5.42
C ASP A 525 -9.01 -27.61 -6.66
N VAL A 526 -9.30 -26.34 -6.97
CA VAL A 526 -8.63 -25.62 -8.06
C VAL A 526 -7.13 -25.49 -7.79
N ILE A 527 -6.73 -25.15 -6.56
CA ILE A 527 -5.32 -25.07 -6.18
C ILE A 527 -4.64 -26.43 -6.37
N ASN A 528 -5.25 -27.51 -5.86
CA ASN A 528 -4.74 -28.88 -5.99
C ASN A 528 -4.54 -29.31 -7.46
N GLN A 529 -5.41 -28.85 -8.37
CA GLN A 529 -5.32 -29.18 -9.80
C GLN A 529 -4.19 -28.43 -10.53
N HIS A 530 -3.87 -27.22 -10.09
CA HIS A 530 -2.95 -26.33 -10.80
C HIS A 530 -1.55 -26.25 -10.19
N VAL A 531 -1.39 -26.69 -8.94
CA VAL A 531 -0.10 -26.74 -8.26
C VAL A 531 0.30 -28.19 -8.09
N ALA A 532 1.32 -28.63 -8.83
CA ALA A 532 1.85 -29.97 -8.72
C ALA A 532 2.47 -30.20 -7.32
N VAL A 533 2.00 -31.23 -6.61
CA VAL A 533 2.47 -31.65 -5.28
C VAL A 533 3.65 -32.60 -5.38
#